data_AF-A0A836V4F6-F1
#
_entry.id   AF-A0A836V4F6-F1
#
_cell.length_a   1.000
_cell.length_b   1.000
_cell.length_c   1.000
_cell.angle_alpha   90.00
_cell.angle_beta   90.00
_cell.angle_gamma   90.00
#
_symmetry.space_group_name_H-M   'P 1'
#
loop_
_entity.id
_entity.type
_entity.pdbx_description
1 polymer ?
#
loop_
_entity_poly.entity_id
_entity_poly.type
_entity_poly.pdbx_seq_one_letter_code
_entity_poly.pdbx_strand_id
1 'polypeptide(L)'
;MKNKTKPDEEAPAPRIIFDAEEVTKKAVAEILACAEPEVEEKEKDTAIFEPEALGDAIGAVVQLADCCRVLINESTTNADEFHIKLEAYIYESWTTIAAYYSQNNRIARVMYRTDGRRKQIDMQLPASVVKEMAEEDFMHNWERHYRGYMMQQPSSIWLEFPARTI
;
A
#
# COMPACT_ATOMS: atom_id res chain seq x y z
N MET A 1 -3.17 21.65 -83.31
CA MET A 1 -2.62 20.38 -82.81
C MET A 1 -3.05 20.23 -81.35
N LYS A 2 -3.68 19.09 -81.00
CA LYS A 2 -3.54 18.29 -79.75
C LYS A 2 -3.24 19.06 -78.44
N ASN A 3 -3.93 18.94 -77.30
CA ASN A 3 -4.78 17.89 -76.74
C ASN A 3 -5.60 18.43 -75.55
N LYS A 4 -6.72 17.76 -75.27
CA LYS A 4 -7.56 17.85 -74.05
C LYS A 4 -6.84 17.24 -72.84
N THR A 5 -7.00 17.81 -71.64
CA THR A 5 -7.10 17.04 -70.38
C THR A 5 -7.92 17.83 -69.34
N LYS A 6 -8.77 17.10 -68.61
CA LYS A 6 -9.82 17.55 -67.67
C LYS A 6 -9.27 18.11 -66.35
N PRO A 7 -10.08 18.86 -65.56
CA PRO A 7 -9.79 19.10 -64.15
C PRO A 7 -10.33 17.93 -63.31
N ASP A 8 -9.45 17.25 -62.58
CA ASP A 8 -9.86 16.27 -61.58
C ASP A 8 -10.10 16.98 -60.23
N GLU A 9 -11.28 16.68 -59.72
CA GLU A 9 -11.92 17.04 -58.47
C GLU A 9 -11.35 16.15 -57.36
N GLU A 10 -10.67 16.71 -56.36
CA GLU A 10 -10.49 16.00 -55.08
C GLU A 10 -10.27 16.98 -53.92
N ALA A 11 -11.23 16.98 -53.00
CA ALA A 11 -11.14 17.40 -51.61
C ALA A 11 -11.81 16.27 -50.79
N PRO A 12 -11.71 16.18 -49.45
CA PRO A 12 -10.68 16.59 -48.49
C PRO A 12 -10.15 15.36 -47.66
N ALA A 13 -9.09 15.51 -46.87
CA ALA A 13 -8.81 14.62 -45.71
C ALA A 13 -9.78 14.94 -44.55
N PRO A 14 -10.03 14.10 -43.51
CA PRO A 14 -9.38 12.85 -43.08
C PRO A 14 -10.35 11.68 -42.76
N ARG A 15 -9.84 10.44 -42.64
CA ARG A 15 -10.58 9.29 -42.06
C ARG A 15 -10.01 8.95 -40.68
N ILE A 16 -10.81 9.21 -39.64
CA ILE A 16 -10.64 8.64 -38.29
C ILE A 16 -11.62 7.46 -38.20
N ILE A 17 -11.13 6.25 -37.96
CA ILE A 17 -11.94 5.07 -37.65
C ILE A 17 -11.80 4.86 -36.15
N PHE A 18 -12.76 5.38 -35.38
CA PHE A 18 -13.05 4.84 -34.04
C PHE A 18 -14.09 3.74 -34.24
N ASP A 19 -13.87 2.57 -33.64
CA ASP A 19 -14.97 1.66 -33.35
C ASP A 19 -14.84 1.08 -31.93
N ALA A 20 -15.63 1.71 -31.06
CA ALA A 20 -16.47 1.13 -30.03
C ALA A 20 -16.01 -0.17 -29.37
N GLU A 21 -15.33 0.04 -28.26
CA GLU A 21 -15.22 -0.74 -27.02
C GLU A 21 -16.53 -1.42 -26.49
N GLU A 22 -17.63 -1.49 -27.24
CA GLU A 22 -18.97 -1.71 -26.69
C GLU A 22 -19.65 -3.04 -27.05
N VAL A 23 -19.31 -3.70 -28.16
CA VAL A 23 -20.18 -4.80 -28.64
C VAL A 23 -19.75 -6.18 -28.17
N THR A 24 -18.46 -6.47 -27.97
CA THR A 24 -18.00 -7.83 -27.63
C THR A 24 -17.78 -8.07 -26.13
N LYS A 25 -17.82 -7.02 -25.29
CA LYS A 25 -17.99 -7.16 -23.83
C LYS A 25 -19.30 -7.88 -23.46
N LYS A 26 -20.27 -7.96 -24.38
CA LYS A 26 -21.57 -8.62 -24.15
C LYS A 26 -21.62 -10.11 -24.51
N ALA A 27 -20.74 -10.60 -25.40
CA ALA A 27 -20.78 -12.00 -25.86
C ALA A 27 -19.94 -12.96 -24.99
N VAL A 28 -18.90 -12.45 -24.32
CA VAL A 28 -18.01 -13.28 -23.48
C VAL A 28 -18.63 -13.60 -22.12
N ALA A 29 -19.57 -12.76 -21.65
CA ALA A 29 -20.30 -12.97 -20.40
C ALA A 29 -21.24 -14.20 -20.41
N GLU A 30 -21.59 -14.74 -21.58
CA GLU A 30 -22.57 -15.82 -21.71
C GLU A 30 -21.92 -17.22 -21.82
N ILE A 31 -20.62 -17.30 -22.14
CA ILE A 31 -19.92 -18.59 -22.36
C ILE A 31 -19.28 -19.13 -21.08
N LEU A 32 -18.94 -18.27 -20.11
CA LEU A 32 -18.23 -18.70 -18.89
C LEU A 32 -19.15 -19.10 -17.72
N ALA A 33 -20.44 -19.27 -17.96
CA ALA A 33 -21.44 -19.66 -16.96
C ALA A 33 -21.68 -21.19 -16.86
N CYS A 34 -20.88 -22.03 -17.54
CA CYS A 34 -21.21 -23.46 -17.72
C CYS A 34 -20.10 -24.47 -17.41
N ALA A 35 -19.07 -24.16 -16.62
CA ALA A 35 -17.98 -25.13 -16.37
C ALA A 35 -17.60 -25.27 -14.89
N GLU A 36 -18.29 -26.17 -14.21
CA GLU A 36 -17.80 -26.99 -13.08
C GLU A 36 -18.16 -28.46 -13.40
N PRO A 37 -17.53 -29.51 -12.82
CA PRO A 37 -16.45 -29.54 -11.81
C PRO A 37 -15.34 -30.61 -12.06
N GLU A 38 -14.43 -30.72 -11.08
CA GLU A 38 -13.72 -31.94 -10.59
C GLU A 38 -12.27 -32.30 -11.02
N VAL A 39 -11.38 -32.29 -10.00
CA VAL A 39 -10.47 -33.37 -9.51
C VAL A 39 -8.92 -33.19 -9.57
N GLU A 40 -8.34 -33.44 -8.37
CA GLU A 40 -7.00 -33.97 -7.98
C GLU A 40 -5.74 -33.09 -7.82
N GLU A 41 -5.43 -32.85 -6.53
CA GLU A 41 -4.18 -33.03 -5.75
C GLU A 41 -2.74 -32.84 -6.32
N LYS A 42 -1.92 -32.24 -5.43
CA LYS A 42 -0.43 -32.18 -5.31
C LYS A 42 0.25 -31.11 -6.18
N GLU A 43 1.10 -30.21 -5.67
CA GLU A 43 2.11 -30.25 -4.59
C GLU A 43 2.18 -28.89 -3.88
N LYS A 44 2.32 -28.91 -2.55
CA LYS A 44 2.56 -27.72 -1.72
C LYS A 44 4.07 -27.43 -1.69
N ASP A 45 4.50 -26.44 -2.45
CA ASP A 45 5.75 -25.70 -2.21
C ASP A 45 5.41 -24.23 -1.97
N THR A 46 4.67 -23.96 -0.89
CA THR A 46 4.67 -22.63 -0.28
C THR A 46 5.81 -22.61 0.72
N ALA A 47 6.92 -21.97 0.32
CA ALA A 47 8.04 -21.66 1.17
C ALA A 47 7.54 -21.07 2.50
N ILE A 48 7.69 -21.86 3.55
CA ILE A 48 7.53 -21.46 4.94
C ILE A 48 8.70 -20.52 5.23
N PHE A 49 8.45 -19.22 5.18
CA PHE A 49 9.35 -18.27 5.83
C PHE A 49 9.09 -18.38 7.32
N GLU A 50 10.02 -19.00 8.05
CA GLU A 50 9.98 -19.03 9.51
C GLU A 50 10.14 -17.60 10.04
N PRO A 51 9.16 -17.05 10.79
CA PRO A 51 9.36 -15.82 11.53
C PRO A 51 10.11 -16.17 12.81
N GLU A 52 11.40 -15.90 12.85
CA GLU A 52 12.20 -15.98 14.08
C GLU A 52 11.62 -15.04 15.15
N ALA A 53 11.12 -15.67 16.21
CA ALA A 53 10.95 -15.18 17.59
C ALA A 53 10.58 -13.70 17.80
N LEU A 54 9.28 -13.40 17.93
CA LEU A 54 8.82 -12.30 18.77
C LEU A 54 7.54 -12.70 19.51
N GLY A 55 7.66 -12.86 20.83
CA GLY A 55 6.65 -13.46 21.70
C GLY A 55 5.28 -12.78 21.70
N ASP A 56 4.27 -13.63 21.90
CA ASP A 56 2.94 -13.36 22.45
C ASP A 56 2.12 -12.21 21.82
N ALA A 57 1.88 -12.28 20.51
CA ALA A 57 0.63 -11.84 19.87
C ALA A 57 0.59 -12.38 18.43
N ILE A 58 -0.24 -13.38 18.15
CA ILE A 58 -0.53 -13.80 16.76
C ILE A 58 -1.42 -12.71 16.18
N GLY A 59 -0.83 -11.76 15.46
CA GLY A 59 -1.54 -10.69 14.78
C GLY A 59 -1.93 -11.03 13.34
N ALA A 60 -3.00 -10.41 12.86
CA ALA A 60 -3.39 -10.50 11.46
C ALA A 60 -2.39 -9.71 10.60
N VAL A 61 -2.01 -10.27 9.44
CA VAL A 61 -1.16 -9.58 8.46
C VAL A 61 -1.98 -9.30 7.22
N VAL A 62 -2.05 -8.04 6.82
CA VAL A 62 -2.75 -7.59 5.60
C VAL A 62 -1.72 -7.10 4.60
N GLN A 63 -1.60 -7.77 3.46
CA GLN A 63 -0.72 -7.34 2.38
C GLN A 63 -1.39 -6.22 1.58
N LEU A 64 -0.68 -5.10 1.38
CA LEU A 64 -1.17 -3.93 0.63
C LEU A 64 -0.55 -3.84 -0.76
N ALA A 65 0.75 -4.16 -0.85
CA ALA A 65 1.51 -4.21 -2.09
C ALA A 65 2.68 -5.20 -1.95
N ASP A 66 3.40 -5.50 -3.04
CA ASP A 66 4.58 -6.37 -3.01
C ASP A 66 5.66 -5.90 -2.02
N CYS A 67 5.70 -4.59 -1.75
CA CYS A 67 6.64 -3.97 -0.84
C CYS A 67 6.02 -3.43 0.45
N CYS A 68 4.73 -3.63 0.71
CA CYS A 68 4.05 -3.04 1.88
C CYS A 68 3.04 -4.00 2.52
N ARG A 69 3.06 -4.08 3.85
CA ARG A 69 2.11 -4.88 4.65
C ARG A 69 1.73 -4.18 5.94
N VAL A 70 0.56 -4.51 6.48
CA VAL A 70 0.09 -4.09 7.78
C VAL A 70 0.10 -5.28 8.73
N LEU A 71 0.63 -5.09 9.93
CA LEU A 71 0.56 -6.04 11.03
C LEU A 71 -0.41 -5.50 12.07
N ILE A 72 -1.43 -6.27 12.42
CA ILE A 72 -2.45 -5.92 13.41
C ILE A 72 -2.30 -6.89 14.58
N ASN A 73 -1.68 -6.43 15.66
CA ASN A 73 -1.52 -7.22 16.88
C ASN A 73 -2.51 -6.70 17.93
N GLU A 74 -3.37 -7.57 18.40
CA GLU A 74 -4.34 -7.25 19.44
C GLU A 74 -4.07 -8.11 20.68
N SER A 75 -4.21 -7.51 21.86
CA SER A 75 -4.10 -8.26 23.10
C SER A 75 -5.34 -9.12 23.30
N THR A 76 -5.14 -10.40 23.61
CA THR A 76 -6.24 -11.31 23.97
C THR A 76 -6.79 -11.02 25.37
N THR A 77 -6.03 -10.29 26.20
CA THR A 77 -6.37 -10.04 27.61
C THR A 77 -7.01 -8.67 27.79
N ASN A 78 -6.56 -7.65 27.07
CA ASN A 78 -7.05 -6.28 27.18
C ASN A 78 -7.55 -5.78 25.82
N ALA A 79 -8.87 -5.61 25.68
CA ALA A 79 -9.48 -5.12 24.43
C ALA A 79 -9.01 -3.72 24.03
N ASP A 80 -8.51 -2.93 24.99
CA ASP A 80 -7.99 -1.58 24.75
C ASP A 80 -6.52 -1.57 24.30
N GLU A 81 -5.82 -2.71 24.34
CA GLU A 81 -4.41 -2.81 23.95
C GLU A 81 -4.26 -3.38 22.54
N PHE A 82 -3.65 -2.58 21.68
CA PHE A 82 -3.39 -2.97 20.29
C PHE A 82 -2.08 -2.37 19.80
N HIS A 83 -1.54 -2.97 18.75
CA HIS A 83 -0.36 -2.49 18.06
C HIS A 83 -0.53 -2.76 16.56
N ILE A 84 -0.80 -1.70 15.81
CA ILE A 84 -0.96 -1.75 14.36
C ILE A 84 0.28 -1.12 13.74
N LYS A 85 0.99 -1.86 12.89
CA LYS A 85 2.23 -1.41 12.24
C LYS A 85 2.08 -1.46 10.73
N LEU A 86 2.56 -0.43 10.06
CA LEU A 86 2.79 -0.43 8.62
C LEU A 86 4.27 -0.71 8.36
N GLU A 87 4.54 -1.79 7.64
CA GLU A 87 5.87 -2.23 7.27
C GLU A 87 6.08 -2.15 5.76
N ALA A 88 7.27 -1.76 5.37
CA ALA A 88 7.72 -1.77 3.99
C ALA A 88 8.94 -2.67 3.82
N TYR A 89 9.05 -3.34 2.67
CA TYR A 89 10.19 -4.17 2.33
C TYR A 89 11.32 -3.28 1.79
N ILE A 90 12.37 -3.10 2.59
CA ILE A 90 13.48 -2.18 2.35
C ILE A 90 14.79 -2.88 2.72
N TYR A 91 15.81 -2.79 1.85
CA TYR A 91 17.13 -3.41 2.06
C TYR A 91 17.02 -4.89 2.48
N GLU A 92 16.20 -5.67 1.77
CA GLU A 92 15.99 -7.11 2.01
C GLU A 92 15.35 -7.45 3.36
N SER A 93 14.69 -6.47 4.00
CA SER A 93 14.05 -6.65 5.31
C SER A 93 12.73 -5.89 5.43
N TRP A 94 11.81 -6.39 6.26
CA TRP A 94 10.59 -5.66 6.60
C TRP A 94 10.90 -4.60 7.66
N THR A 95 10.73 -3.33 7.30
CA THR A 95 11.00 -2.19 8.17
C THR A 95 9.69 -1.48 8.51
N THR A 96 9.43 -1.28 9.80
CA THR A 96 8.28 -0.48 10.25
C THR A 96 8.49 1.00 9.90
N ILE A 97 7.58 1.56 9.10
CA ILE A 97 7.62 2.97 8.68
C ILE A 97 6.64 3.83 9.45
N ALA A 98 5.55 3.25 9.94
CA ALA A 98 4.56 3.90 10.79
C ALA A 98 3.90 2.89 11.73
N ALA A 99 3.44 3.34 12.89
CA ALA A 99 2.72 2.50 13.84
C ALA A 99 1.70 3.30 14.66
N TYR A 100 0.64 2.62 15.06
CA TYR A 100 -0.30 3.03 16.08
C TYR A 100 -0.25 2.01 17.21
N TYR A 101 -0.23 2.47 18.45
CA TYR A 101 -0.32 1.56 19.58
C TYR A 101 -1.17 2.16 20.69
N SER A 102 -1.81 1.26 21.43
CA SER A 102 -2.43 1.51 22.72
C SER A 102 -1.82 0.53 23.72
N GLN A 103 -1.12 1.05 24.72
CA GLN A 103 -0.51 0.25 25.77
C GLN A 103 -0.43 1.06 27.05
N ASN A 104 -0.69 0.43 28.21
CA ASN A 104 -0.61 1.10 29.51
C ASN A 104 -1.42 2.41 29.57
N ASN A 105 -2.63 2.41 28.99
CA ASN A 105 -3.51 3.58 28.91
C ASN A 105 -2.90 4.79 28.17
N ARG A 106 -1.92 4.55 27.29
CA ARG A 106 -1.36 5.54 26.37
C ARG A 106 -1.60 5.11 24.95
N ILE A 107 -2.12 6.05 24.17
CA ILE A 107 -2.43 5.82 22.77
C ILE A 107 -1.58 6.79 21.96
N ALA A 108 -0.81 6.27 21.02
CA ALA A 108 0.12 7.09 20.25
C ALA A 108 0.30 6.60 18.82
N ARG A 109 0.58 7.55 17.96
CA ARG A 109 1.01 7.34 16.59
C ARG A 109 2.50 7.60 16.52
N VAL A 110 3.24 6.70 15.89
CA VAL A 110 4.68 6.83 15.66
C VAL A 110 4.96 6.77 14.17
N MET A 111 5.72 7.75 13.69
CA MET A 111 6.29 7.75 12.35
C MET A 111 7.79 7.54 12.45
N TYR A 112 8.30 6.55 11.75
CA TYR A 112 9.72 6.25 11.69
C TYR A 112 10.35 6.98 10.51
N ARG A 113 11.65 7.22 10.62
CA ARG A 113 12.46 7.84 9.57
C ARG A 113 13.56 6.87 9.15
N THR A 114 14.16 7.14 8.00
CA THR A 114 15.30 6.39 7.46
C THR A 114 16.57 6.51 8.30
N ASP A 115 16.71 7.60 9.07
CA ASP A 115 17.82 7.84 10.01
C ASP A 115 17.65 7.14 11.38
N GLY A 116 16.61 6.31 11.52
CA GLY A 116 16.28 5.62 12.78
C GLY A 116 15.59 6.50 13.82
N ARG A 117 15.41 7.80 13.56
CA ARG A 117 14.62 8.66 14.46
C ARG A 117 13.14 8.34 14.31
N ARG A 118 12.39 8.67 15.37
CA ARG A 118 10.94 8.52 15.40
C ARG A 118 10.28 9.79 15.87
N LYS A 119 9.13 10.11 15.27
CA LYS A 119 8.23 11.16 15.72
C LYS A 119 7.01 10.50 16.34
N GLN A 120 6.77 10.77 17.61
CA GLN A 120 5.60 10.28 18.34
C GLN A 120 4.58 11.41 18.52
N ILE A 121 3.31 11.07 18.34
CA ILE A 121 2.17 11.95 18.60
C ILE A 121 1.23 11.18 19.52
N ASP A 122 1.06 11.69 20.74
CA ASP A 122 0.11 11.12 21.68
C ASP A 122 -1.31 11.53 21.28
N MET A 123 -2.22 10.56 21.23
CA MET A 123 -3.61 10.74 20.84
C MET A 123 -4.51 10.70 22.07
N GLN A 124 -5.31 11.74 22.23
CA GLN A 124 -6.30 11.86 23.30
C GLN A 124 -7.67 11.40 22.78
N LEU A 125 -7.72 10.18 22.24
CA LEU A 125 -8.92 9.58 21.66
C LEU A 125 -9.09 8.15 22.23
N PRO A 126 -10.32 7.59 22.28
CA PRO A 126 -10.53 6.22 22.73
C PRO A 126 -9.77 5.19 21.87
N ALA A 127 -9.35 4.08 22.49
CA ALA A 127 -8.59 3.02 21.82
C ALA A 127 -9.33 2.46 20.59
N SER A 128 -10.64 2.23 20.71
CA SER A 128 -11.49 1.76 19.60
C SER A 128 -11.48 2.70 18.40
N VAL A 129 -11.58 4.01 18.64
CA VAL A 129 -11.57 5.04 17.59
C VAL A 129 -10.21 5.08 16.92
N VAL A 130 -9.13 5.05 17.69
CA VAL A 130 -7.78 5.07 17.13
C VAL A 130 -7.48 3.81 16.33
N LYS A 131 -7.98 2.66 16.77
CA LYS A 131 -7.82 1.39 16.06
C LYS A 131 -8.45 1.48 14.67
N GLU A 132 -9.71 1.89 14.58
CA GLU A 132 -10.42 2.08 13.31
C GLU A 132 -9.71 3.13 12.43
N MET A 133 -9.30 4.26 13.02
CA MET A 133 -8.52 5.27 12.31
C MET A 133 -7.19 4.74 11.77
N ALA A 134 -6.52 3.84 12.50
CA ALA A 134 -5.23 3.28 12.11
C ALA A 134 -5.40 2.30 10.94
N GLU A 135 -6.41 1.45 10.98
CA GLU A 135 -6.77 0.55 9.88
C GLU A 135 -7.10 1.37 8.63
N GLU A 136 -8.00 2.35 8.74
CA GLU A 136 -8.37 3.22 7.62
C GLU A 136 -7.20 4.02 7.05
N ASP A 137 -6.34 4.60 7.91
CA ASP A 137 -5.16 5.36 7.47
C ASP A 137 -4.16 4.46 6.74
N PHE A 138 -3.89 3.24 7.23
CA PHE A 138 -2.94 2.35 6.58
C PHE A 138 -3.51 1.69 5.34
N MET A 139 -4.77 1.28 5.33
CA MET A 139 -5.38 0.68 4.13
C MET A 139 -5.45 1.66 2.96
N HIS A 140 -5.76 2.94 3.22
CA HIS A 140 -5.98 3.93 2.16
C HIS A 140 -4.80 4.85 1.88
N ASN A 141 -3.95 5.13 2.87
CA ASN A 141 -2.85 6.09 2.74
C ASN A 141 -1.44 5.47 2.84
N TRP A 142 -1.29 4.14 2.76
CA TRP A 142 0.02 3.48 2.86
C TRP A 142 1.06 4.04 1.88
N GLU A 143 0.67 4.35 0.64
CA GLU A 143 1.59 4.84 -0.37
C GLU A 143 2.18 6.20 0.04
N ARG A 144 1.37 7.04 0.68
CA ARG A 144 1.82 8.34 1.21
C ARG A 144 2.83 8.14 2.34
N HIS A 145 2.59 7.18 3.23
CA HIS A 145 3.52 6.84 4.31
C HIS A 145 4.84 6.29 3.75
N TYR A 146 4.76 5.39 2.77
CA TYR A 146 5.92 4.80 2.10
C TYR A 146 6.76 5.85 1.36
N ARG A 147 6.13 6.68 0.51
CA ARG A 147 6.81 7.79 -0.16
C ARG A 147 7.38 8.77 0.86
N GLY A 148 6.63 9.08 1.91
CA GLY A 148 7.08 9.93 2.99
C GLY A 148 8.33 9.38 3.70
N TYR A 149 8.41 8.07 3.90
CA TYR A 149 9.58 7.40 4.47
C TYR A 149 10.78 7.46 3.51
N MET A 150 10.58 7.09 2.24
CA MET A 150 11.64 7.05 1.22
C MET A 150 12.19 8.42 0.81
N MET A 151 11.32 9.44 0.76
CA MET A 151 11.69 10.80 0.35
C MET A 151 12.30 11.62 1.49
N GLN A 152 12.27 11.11 2.73
CA GLN A 152 13.08 11.66 3.81
C GLN A 152 14.54 11.30 3.55
N GLN A 153 15.16 12.07 2.65
CA GLN A 153 16.60 12.09 2.52
C GLN A 153 17.19 12.38 3.91
N PRO A 154 18.28 11.69 4.31
CA PRO A 154 19.04 12.12 5.47
C PRO A 154 19.50 13.54 5.17
N SER A 155 18.92 14.54 5.82
CA SER A 155 19.52 15.86 5.86
C SER A 155 20.80 15.71 6.65
N SER A 156 21.85 15.32 5.93
CA SER A 156 23.24 15.43 6.31
C SER A 156 23.54 16.92 6.40
N ILE A 157 23.05 17.56 7.46
CA ILE A 157 23.39 18.88 8.01
C ILE A 157 22.53 18.98 9.28
N TRP A 158 22.96 18.26 10.32
CA TRP A 158 22.81 18.79 11.66
C TRP A 158 23.94 19.83 11.78
N LEU A 159 23.66 21.07 11.38
CA LEU A 159 24.40 22.18 11.96
C LEU A 159 24.04 22.13 13.44
N GLU A 160 24.96 21.56 14.23
CA GLU A 160 25.03 21.78 15.65
C GLU A 160 24.89 23.29 15.87
N PHE A 161 23.76 23.73 16.40
CA PHE A 161 23.71 25.06 17.00
C PHE A 161 24.59 24.97 18.24
N PRO A 162 25.73 25.68 18.31
CA PRO A 162 26.42 25.77 19.58
C PRO A 162 25.46 26.43 20.56
N ALA A 163 25.12 25.72 21.63
CA ALA A 163 24.40 26.28 22.75
C ALA A 163 25.16 27.53 23.19
N ARG A 164 24.61 28.72 22.92
CA ARG A 164 25.11 29.94 23.51
C ARG A 164 24.80 29.85 25.00
N THR A 165 25.85 29.57 25.77
CA THR A 165 25.87 29.70 27.22
C THR A 165 25.57 31.16 27.55
N ILE A 166 24.66 31.36 28.51
CA ILE A 166 24.27 32.66 29.09
C ILE A 166 25.43 33.21 29.91
#